data_AF-A0A3B9AMN2-F1
#
_entry.id   AF-A0A3B9AMN2-F1
#
_cell.length_a   1.000
_cell.length_b   1.000
_cell.length_c   1.000
_cell.angle_alpha   90.00
_cell.angle_beta   90.00
_cell.angle_gamma   90.00
#
_symmetry.space_group_name_H-M   'P 1'
#
loop_
_entity.id
_entity.type
_entity.pdbx_description
1 polymer ?
#
loop_
_entity_poly.entity_id
_entity_poly.type
_entity_poly.pdbx_seq_one_letter_code
_entity_poly.pdbx_strand_id
1 'polypeptide(L)'
;MAFQWTADEFDFEDTRYLNAHIDYPARQRYGSWFHRCFTLPGDFLSNYTRTESMGAIPLDPSIPVKITLKVSDAFANTKTLQFWALQDSKSTETFISPPYLFLFPFDQENHLDMDGLSLTIPVGTLYESVQMQYLVSVDSSSDLHSPMHHLHDEHTPVHKNFNIRIKPTHLPPHLRSKAVIANCNSGRPDNCGGAWQGEWLSTKIRSFGDYCIMADTIAPRISPVNFTRDMRRKPSISFKIMDNFAVAGLADNLIYRGTIDGKWVLFEYDKKRNRITYKFDERVGKGEHTIKIVARDDRGNEGVFEGKFIK
;
A
#
# COMPACT_ATOMS: atom_id res chain seq x y z
N MET A 1 -9.17 -22.89 -27.66
CA MET A 1 -8.17 -22.03 -27.00
C MET A 1 -8.68 -21.76 -25.59
N ALA A 2 -7.94 -22.12 -24.55
CA ALA A 2 -8.42 -22.02 -23.16
C ALA A 2 -8.21 -20.61 -22.58
N PHE A 3 -7.09 -19.96 -22.90
CA PHE A 3 -6.69 -18.67 -22.35
C PHE A 3 -5.87 -17.90 -23.39
N GLN A 4 -6.01 -16.58 -23.40
CA GLN A 4 -5.14 -15.66 -24.12
C GLN A 4 -5.13 -14.30 -23.40
N TRP A 5 -3.93 -13.73 -23.28
CA TRP A 5 -3.69 -12.40 -22.73
C TRP A 5 -2.68 -11.67 -23.60
N THR A 6 -2.90 -10.38 -23.84
CA THR A 6 -2.04 -9.53 -24.69
C THR A 6 -1.57 -8.32 -23.90
N ALA A 7 -0.26 -8.16 -23.73
CA ALA A 7 0.33 -6.99 -23.07
C ALA A 7 0.59 -5.85 -24.07
N ASP A 8 -0.46 -5.17 -24.49
CA ASP A 8 -0.39 -4.03 -25.42
C ASP A 8 -0.56 -2.70 -24.67
N GLU A 9 -1.80 -2.25 -24.51
CA GLU A 9 -2.15 -0.99 -23.87
C GLU A 9 -2.77 -1.28 -22.50
N PHE A 10 -2.42 -0.44 -21.53
CA PHE A 10 -2.98 -0.50 -20.19
C PHE A 10 -3.57 0.86 -19.86
N ASP A 11 -4.87 0.89 -19.61
CA ASP A 11 -5.48 2.02 -18.96
C ASP A 11 -4.92 2.13 -17.54
N PHE A 12 -4.50 3.33 -17.14
CA PHE A 12 -3.88 3.56 -15.84
C PHE A 12 -4.79 3.07 -14.70
N GLU A 13 -6.11 3.19 -14.89
CA GLU A 13 -7.15 2.74 -13.96
C GLU A 13 -7.21 1.21 -13.80
N ASP A 14 -6.85 0.46 -14.85
CA ASP A 14 -6.93 -1.00 -14.89
C ASP A 14 -5.65 -1.70 -14.42
N THR A 15 -4.55 -0.94 -14.26
CA THR A 15 -3.24 -1.49 -13.84
C THR A 15 -3.28 -2.33 -12.57
N ARG A 16 -4.27 -2.12 -11.70
CA ARG A 16 -4.40 -2.88 -10.46
C ARG A 16 -4.91 -4.31 -10.67
N TYR A 17 -5.62 -4.59 -11.75
CA TYR A 17 -5.98 -5.96 -12.11
C TYR A 17 -4.76 -6.84 -12.37
N LEU A 18 -3.58 -6.24 -12.63
CA LEU A 18 -2.33 -7.01 -12.67
C LEU A 18 -2.06 -7.79 -11.38
N ASN A 19 -2.57 -7.34 -10.23
CA ASN A 19 -2.47 -8.11 -8.99
C ASN A 19 -3.28 -9.42 -9.02
N ALA A 20 -4.38 -9.47 -9.79
CA ALA A 20 -5.14 -10.68 -10.03
C ALA A 20 -4.51 -11.56 -11.10
N HIS A 21 -3.93 -10.94 -12.13
CA HIS A 21 -3.26 -11.61 -13.24
C HIS A 21 -2.02 -12.42 -12.82
N ILE A 22 -1.35 -12.01 -11.75
CA ILE A 22 -0.09 -12.65 -11.31
C ILE A 22 -0.29 -13.50 -10.05
N ASP A 23 0.72 -14.31 -9.75
CA ASP A 23 0.93 -14.83 -8.40
C ASP A 23 1.35 -13.69 -7.47
N TYR A 24 0.34 -13.03 -6.89
CA TYR A 24 0.53 -11.89 -5.99
C TYR A 24 1.34 -12.24 -4.72
N PRO A 25 1.09 -13.37 -4.03
CA PRO A 25 1.95 -13.83 -2.94
C PRO A 25 3.42 -13.98 -3.34
N ALA A 26 3.73 -14.64 -4.47
CA ALA A 26 5.10 -14.80 -4.94
C ALA A 26 5.75 -13.45 -5.30
N ARG A 27 4.97 -12.53 -5.88
CA ARG A 27 5.43 -11.17 -6.20
C ARG A 27 5.78 -10.38 -4.94
N GLN A 28 4.96 -10.45 -3.89
CA GLN A 28 5.25 -9.78 -2.62
C GLN A 28 6.45 -10.39 -1.90
N ARG A 29 6.54 -11.73 -1.83
CA ARG A 29 7.60 -12.42 -1.06
C ARG A 29 8.97 -12.40 -1.74
N TYR A 30 9.00 -12.62 -3.05
CA TYR A 30 10.24 -12.88 -3.79
C TYR A 30 10.53 -11.85 -4.88
N GLY A 31 9.58 -10.95 -5.16
CA GLY A 31 9.68 -10.03 -6.28
C GLY A 31 9.50 -10.69 -7.66
N SER A 32 9.24 -11.99 -7.71
CA SER A 32 9.08 -12.77 -8.94
C SER A 32 7.73 -12.51 -9.61
N TRP A 33 7.72 -12.55 -10.95
CA TRP A 33 6.50 -12.44 -11.74
C TRP A 33 6.13 -13.81 -12.29
N PHE A 34 5.03 -14.36 -11.81
CA PHE A 34 4.40 -15.55 -12.39
C PHE A 34 3.04 -15.14 -12.92
N HIS A 35 2.83 -15.31 -14.22
CA HIS A 35 1.57 -14.96 -14.88
C HIS A 35 0.61 -16.13 -14.80
N ARG A 36 -0.64 -15.87 -14.42
CA ARG A 36 -1.70 -16.87 -14.48
C ARG A 36 -2.04 -17.14 -15.94
N CYS A 37 -2.35 -18.39 -16.22
CA CYS A 37 -2.92 -18.82 -17.51
C CYS A 37 -4.43 -19.06 -17.39
N PHE A 38 -5.08 -18.38 -16.44
CA PHE A 38 -6.51 -18.36 -16.20
C PHE A 38 -6.88 -17.02 -15.56
N THR A 39 -8.16 -16.66 -15.65
CA THR A 39 -8.66 -15.37 -15.17
C THR A 39 -9.43 -15.57 -13.86
N LEU A 40 -9.19 -14.72 -12.86
CA LEU A 40 -9.97 -14.76 -11.61
C LEU A 40 -11.37 -14.18 -11.85
N PRO A 41 -12.41 -14.62 -11.09
CA PRO A 41 -13.79 -14.19 -11.33
C PRO A 41 -14.02 -12.66 -11.29
N GLY A 42 -13.32 -11.96 -10.39
CA GLY A 42 -13.35 -10.50 -10.26
C GLY A 42 -12.26 -9.77 -11.04
N ASP A 43 -11.50 -10.47 -11.89
CA ASP A 43 -10.51 -9.86 -12.78
C ASP A 43 -11.17 -9.43 -14.10
N PHE A 44 -11.30 -8.12 -14.30
CA PHE A 44 -11.96 -7.54 -15.45
C PHE A 44 -10.99 -6.84 -16.40
N LEU A 45 -9.69 -7.13 -16.32
CA LEU A 45 -8.68 -6.57 -17.22
C LEU A 45 -9.06 -6.80 -18.69
N SER A 46 -9.03 -5.73 -19.49
CA SER A 46 -9.44 -5.75 -20.90
C SER A 46 -8.51 -6.56 -21.81
N ASN A 47 -7.26 -6.77 -21.40
CA ASN A 47 -6.23 -7.49 -22.13
C ASN A 47 -6.48 -9.01 -22.30
N TYR A 48 -7.51 -9.57 -21.65
CA TYR A 48 -7.88 -10.97 -21.84
C TYR A 48 -8.82 -11.15 -23.04
N THR A 49 -8.53 -12.14 -23.87
CA THR A 49 -9.56 -12.69 -24.75
C THR A 49 -10.47 -13.58 -23.91
N ARG A 50 -11.70 -13.14 -23.62
CA ARG A 50 -12.65 -13.93 -22.83
C ARG A 50 -13.00 -15.23 -23.54
N THR A 51 -12.70 -16.34 -22.89
CA THR A 51 -13.07 -17.70 -23.31
C THR A 51 -14.13 -18.23 -22.36
N GLU A 52 -14.95 -19.18 -22.82
CA GLU A 52 -15.97 -19.80 -21.96
C GLU A 52 -15.37 -20.49 -20.74
N SER A 53 -14.15 -21.04 -20.86
CA SER A 53 -13.47 -21.74 -19.77
C SER A 53 -12.63 -20.82 -18.89
N MET A 54 -12.41 -19.55 -19.27
CA MET A 54 -11.58 -18.58 -18.52
C MET A 54 -10.18 -19.11 -18.16
N GLY A 55 -9.63 -19.99 -19.00
CA GLY A 55 -8.34 -20.66 -18.80
C GLY A 55 -8.40 -21.99 -18.03
N ALA A 56 -9.57 -22.40 -17.54
CA ALA A 56 -9.76 -23.74 -17.01
C ALA A 56 -9.58 -24.79 -18.12
N ILE A 57 -8.85 -25.85 -17.80
CA ILE A 57 -8.64 -27.01 -18.67
C ILE A 57 -9.16 -28.23 -17.89
N PRO A 58 -10.27 -28.85 -18.32
CA PRO A 58 -10.76 -30.06 -17.68
C PRO A 58 -9.74 -31.18 -17.90
N LEU A 59 -9.37 -31.86 -16.81
CA LEU A 59 -8.52 -33.03 -16.84
C LEU A 59 -9.34 -34.24 -16.43
N ASP A 60 -9.04 -35.39 -17.04
CA ASP A 60 -9.65 -36.68 -16.71
C ASP A 60 -8.58 -37.61 -16.10
N PRO A 61 -8.93 -38.54 -15.19
CA PRO A 61 -7.96 -39.47 -14.60
C PRO A 61 -7.36 -40.49 -15.55
N SER A 62 -8.01 -40.73 -16.70
CA SER A 62 -7.65 -41.76 -17.67
C SER A 62 -7.17 -41.21 -19.01
N ILE A 63 -7.44 -39.94 -19.32
CA ILE A 63 -7.14 -39.33 -20.62
C ILE A 63 -6.14 -38.17 -20.43
N PRO A 64 -4.86 -38.34 -20.81
CA PRO A 64 -3.90 -37.24 -20.80
C PRO A 64 -4.30 -36.15 -21.80
N VAL A 65 -4.27 -34.90 -21.36
CA VAL A 65 -4.56 -33.72 -22.18
C VAL A 65 -3.25 -33.05 -22.58
N LYS A 66 -3.03 -32.87 -23.89
CA LYS A 66 -1.87 -32.13 -24.40
C LYS A 66 -2.08 -30.63 -24.21
N ILE A 67 -1.23 -29.99 -23.44
CA ILE A 67 -1.22 -28.54 -23.22
C ILE A 67 -0.10 -27.92 -24.06
N THR A 68 -0.44 -26.86 -24.79
CA THR A 68 0.50 -26.05 -25.56
C THR A 68 0.44 -24.61 -25.07
N LEU A 69 1.52 -24.15 -24.45
CA LEU A 69 1.70 -22.76 -24.05
C LEU A 69 2.55 -22.04 -25.09
N LYS A 70 2.06 -20.93 -25.62
CA LYS A 70 2.76 -20.10 -26.61
C LYS A 70 2.91 -18.70 -26.04
N VAL A 71 4.13 -18.17 -26.06
CA VAL A 71 4.45 -16.80 -25.67
C VAL A 71 5.14 -16.12 -26.85
N SER A 72 4.71 -14.90 -27.17
CA SER A 72 5.24 -14.10 -28.25
C SER A 72 5.64 -12.71 -27.74
N ASP A 73 6.75 -12.17 -28.23
CA ASP A 73 7.15 -10.77 -27.97
C ASP A 73 6.62 -9.80 -29.02
N ALA A 74 6.88 -8.50 -28.84
CA ALA A 74 6.45 -7.44 -29.74
C ALA A 74 7.07 -7.53 -31.16
N PHE A 75 8.15 -8.28 -31.33
CA PHE A 75 8.79 -8.56 -32.62
C PHE A 75 8.32 -9.89 -33.23
N ALA A 76 7.24 -10.46 -32.69
CA ALA A 76 6.67 -11.75 -33.08
C ALA A 76 7.60 -12.97 -32.87
N ASN A 77 8.68 -12.83 -32.10
CA ASN A 77 9.47 -13.99 -31.68
C ASN A 77 8.62 -14.84 -30.76
N THR A 78 8.51 -16.12 -31.08
CA THR A 78 7.63 -17.04 -30.38
C THR A 78 8.42 -18.17 -29.72
N LYS A 79 8.09 -18.46 -28.45
CA LYS A 79 8.49 -19.69 -27.76
C LYS A 79 7.25 -20.52 -27.44
N THR A 80 7.38 -21.83 -27.60
CA THR A 80 6.31 -22.79 -27.36
C THR A 80 6.79 -23.85 -26.39
N LEU A 81 6.01 -24.09 -25.34
CA LEU A 81 6.18 -25.19 -24.40
C LEU A 81 5.02 -26.18 -24.61
N GLN A 82 5.33 -27.46 -24.72
CA GLN A 82 4.33 -28.52 -24.84
C GLN A 82 4.56 -29.56 -23.76
N PHE A 83 3.49 -29.94 -23.08
CA PHE A 83 3.50 -31.00 -22.08
C PHE A 83 2.13 -31.68 -22.03
N TRP A 84 2.05 -32.81 -21.32
CA TRP A 84 0.80 -33.54 -21.12
C TRP A 84 0.42 -33.45 -19.64
N ALA A 85 -0.85 -33.21 -19.37
CA ALA A 85 -1.43 -33.19 -18.04
C ALA A 85 -2.45 -34.32 -17.91
N LEU A 86 -2.39 -35.08 -16.81
CA LEU A 86 -3.33 -36.13 -16.47
C LEU A 86 -3.76 -35.89 -15.03
N GLN A 87 -5.07 -36.00 -14.74
CA GLN A 87 -5.54 -35.84 -13.37
C GLN A 87 -5.07 -37.03 -12.53
N ASP A 88 -4.43 -36.77 -11.40
CA ASP A 88 -4.11 -37.82 -10.43
C ASP A 88 -5.24 -37.95 -9.40
N SER A 89 -5.95 -39.07 -9.45
CA SER A 89 -7.04 -39.40 -8.52
C SER A 89 -6.56 -39.79 -7.12
N LYS A 90 -5.26 -40.04 -6.92
CA LYS A 90 -4.65 -40.43 -5.65
C LYS A 90 -3.85 -39.31 -4.98
N SER A 91 -3.34 -38.34 -5.75
CA SER A 91 -2.66 -37.14 -5.26
C SER A 91 -3.50 -35.87 -5.40
N THR A 92 -4.82 -35.98 -5.24
CA THR A 92 -5.60 -34.81 -4.87
C THR A 92 -5.13 -34.43 -3.46
N GLU A 93 -4.07 -33.61 -3.36
CA GLU A 93 -3.74 -32.95 -2.11
C GLU A 93 -5.04 -32.33 -1.66
N THR A 94 -5.62 -32.90 -0.60
CA THR A 94 -6.73 -32.25 0.05
C THR A 94 -6.06 -31.03 0.64
N PHE A 95 -6.15 -29.90 -0.06
CA PHE A 95 -5.77 -28.63 0.51
C PHE A 95 -6.62 -28.53 1.77
N ILE A 96 -6.03 -28.85 2.92
CA ILE A 96 -6.66 -28.61 4.20
C ILE A 96 -6.64 -27.10 4.29
N SER A 97 -7.69 -26.46 3.78
CA SER A 97 -7.93 -25.06 4.00
C SER A 97 -7.82 -24.85 5.50
N PRO A 98 -6.97 -23.93 5.98
CA PRO A 98 -6.97 -23.55 7.37
C PRO A 98 -8.41 -23.21 7.77
N PRO A 99 -8.84 -23.52 8.99
CA PRO A 99 -10.17 -23.11 9.45
C PRO A 99 -10.32 -21.60 9.24
N TYR A 100 -11.40 -21.21 8.55
CA TYR A 100 -11.77 -19.81 8.35
C TYR A 100 -12.97 -19.47 9.21
N LEU A 101 -13.09 -18.21 9.62
CA LEU A 101 -14.19 -17.76 10.46
C LEU A 101 -15.37 -17.27 9.64
N PHE A 102 -15.09 -16.65 8.48
CA PHE A 102 -16.11 -16.07 7.61
C PHE A 102 -15.79 -16.37 6.14
N LEU A 103 -16.82 -16.61 5.34
CA LEU A 103 -16.69 -16.64 3.89
C LEU A 103 -17.13 -15.29 3.35
N PHE A 104 -16.25 -14.59 2.62
CA PHE A 104 -16.56 -13.33 1.97
C PHE A 104 -16.67 -13.53 0.46
N PRO A 105 -17.89 -13.58 -0.10
CA PRO A 105 -18.10 -13.64 -1.54
C PRO A 105 -17.51 -12.41 -2.25
N PHE A 106 -16.88 -12.62 -3.40
CA PHE A 106 -16.28 -11.52 -4.16
C PHE A 106 -17.29 -10.60 -4.86
N ASP A 107 -18.47 -11.16 -5.13
CA ASP A 107 -19.56 -10.57 -5.91
C ASP A 107 -20.60 -9.86 -5.04
N GLN A 108 -20.33 -9.70 -3.74
CA GLN A 108 -21.22 -9.07 -2.78
C GLN A 108 -20.48 -8.08 -1.89
N GLU A 109 -21.23 -7.20 -1.22
CA GLU A 109 -20.69 -6.41 -0.12
C GLU A 109 -20.53 -7.31 1.11
N ASN A 110 -19.39 -7.20 1.79
CA ASN A 110 -19.07 -7.98 2.97
C ASN A 110 -18.91 -7.08 4.19
N HIS A 111 -19.40 -7.57 5.33
CA HIS A 111 -19.28 -6.88 6.61
C HIS A 111 -18.64 -7.80 7.65
N LEU A 112 -17.88 -7.18 8.57
CA LEU A 112 -17.38 -7.84 9.77
C LEU A 112 -17.54 -6.89 10.94
N ASP A 113 -18.47 -7.19 11.84
CA ASP A 113 -18.68 -6.42 13.05
C ASP A 113 -18.30 -7.28 14.26
N MET A 114 -17.26 -6.85 14.96
CA MET A 114 -16.70 -7.50 16.14
C MET A 114 -16.61 -6.49 17.28
N ASP A 115 -16.35 -6.96 18.50
CA ASP A 115 -16.09 -6.02 19.59
C ASP A 115 -14.82 -5.20 19.30
N GLY A 116 -14.98 -3.87 19.22
CA GLY A 116 -13.92 -2.93 18.90
C GLY A 116 -13.52 -2.79 17.42
N LEU A 117 -14.09 -3.56 16.49
CA LEU A 117 -13.78 -3.50 15.04
C LEU A 117 -15.04 -3.57 14.18
N SER A 118 -15.11 -2.76 13.13
CA SER A 118 -16.08 -2.90 12.04
C SER A 118 -15.40 -2.76 10.68
N LEU A 119 -15.66 -3.69 9.75
CA LEU A 119 -15.22 -3.65 8.36
C LEU A 119 -16.41 -3.58 7.42
N THR A 120 -16.24 -2.86 6.32
CA THR A 120 -17.18 -2.89 5.19
C THR A 120 -16.37 -2.95 3.90
N ILE A 121 -16.50 -4.06 3.19
CA ILE A 121 -15.79 -4.38 1.95
C ILE A 121 -16.79 -4.33 0.80
N PRO A 122 -16.79 -3.26 -0.01
CA PRO A 122 -17.74 -3.10 -1.11
C PRO A 122 -17.56 -4.18 -2.18
N VAL A 123 -18.63 -4.41 -2.96
CA VAL A 123 -18.59 -5.29 -4.14
C VAL A 123 -17.49 -4.90 -5.14
N GLY A 124 -16.82 -5.92 -5.70
CA GLY A 124 -15.69 -5.75 -6.61
C GLY A 124 -14.39 -5.28 -5.93
N THR A 125 -14.28 -5.45 -4.60
CA THR A 125 -13.02 -5.29 -3.87
C THR A 125 -12.18 -6.56 -3.91
N LEU A 126 -12.80 -7.73 -3.88
CA LEU A 126 -12.12 -9.02 -3.92
C LEU A 126 -12.11 -9.56 -5.35
N TYR A 127 -11.04 -10.24 -5.76
CA TYR A 127 -10.94 -10.88 -7.07
C TYR A 127 -11.54 -12.30 -7.10
N GLU A 128 -11.64 -12.92 -5.93
CA GLU A 128 -12.26 -14.22 -5.69
C GLU A 128 -12.77 -14.28 -4.25
N SER A 129 -13.65 -15.23 -3.94
CA SER A 129 -14.21 -15.34 -2.59
C SER A 129 -13.11 -15.66 -1.59
N VAL A 130 -13.07 -14.92 -0.48
CA VAL A 130 -12.01 -15.06 0.52
C VAL A 130 -12.53 -15.84 1.73
N GLN A 131 -11.79 -16.86 2.11
CA GLN A 131 -11.93 -17.55 3.40
C GLN A 131 -11.27 -16.68 4.49
N MET A 132 -12.03 -15.70 4.98
CA MET A 132 -11.55 -14.65 5.88
C MET A 132 -11.14 -15.22 7.24
N GLN A 133 -9.95 -14.82 7.68
CA GLN A 133 -9.44 -15.08 9.01
C GLN A 133 -9.42 -13.78 9.81
N TYR A 134 -9.81 -13.87 11.08
CA TYR A 134 -9.78 -12.74 11.98
C TYR A 134 -9.25 -13.18 13.34
N LEU A 135 -8.20 -12.53 13.81
CA LEU A 135 -7.65 -12.75 15.14
C LEU A 135 -7.49 -11.41 15.85
N VAL A 136 -7.48 -11.46 17.17
CA VAL A 136 -7.19 -10.29 18.01
C VAL A 136 -6.07 -10.67 18.96
N SER A 137 -5.05 -9.81 19.05
CA SER A 137 -4.06 -9.88 20.12
C SER A 137 -4.12 -8.61 20.96
N VAL A 138 -3.90 -8.78 22.26
CA VAL A 138 -3.87 -7.67 23.21
C VAL A 138 -2.41 -7.39 23.54
N ASP A 139 -2.00 -6.16 23.29
CA ASP A 139 -0.70 -5.62 23.70
C ASP A 139 -0.96 -4.49 24.70
N SER A 140 -0.26 -4.54 25.83
CA SER A 140 -0.34 -3.52 26.89
C SER A 140 0.73 -2.43 26.75
N SER A 141 1.44 -2.40 25.62
CA SER A 141 2.40 -1.34 25.30
C SER A 141 1.69 0.02 25.27
N SER A 142 2.35 1.05 25.81
CA SER A 142 1.78 2.39 25.96
C SER A 142 1.37 3.06 24.65
N ASP A 143 1.96 2.61 23.54
CA ASP A 143 1.85 3.24 22.23
C ASP A 143 0.63 2.72 21.43
N LEU A 144 -0.01 1.65 21.92
CA LEU A 144 -1.23 1.09 21.35
C LEU A 144 -2.43 1.50 22.19
N HIS A 145 -3.47 2.03 21.55
CA HIS A 145 -4.69 2.50 22.20
C HIS A 145 -5.92 1.64 21.85
N SER A 146 -5.71 0.50 21.20
CA SER A 146 -6.67 -0.58 20.94
C SER A 146 -5.94 -1.92 20.95
N PRO A 147 -6.65 -3.06 21.00
CA PRO A 147 -6.08 -4.35 20.58
C PRO A 147 -5.58 -4.28 19.13
N MET A 148 -4.70 -5.21 18.79
CA MET A 148 -4.30 -5.46 17.42
C MET A 148 -5.34 -6.35 16.73
N HIS A 149 -5.86 -5.89 15.61
CA HIS A 149 -6.81 -6.61 14.78
C HIS A 149 -6.10 -7.20 13.57
N HIS A 150 -5.96 -8.52 13.55
CA HIS A 150 -5.32 -9.27 12.46
C HIS A 150 -6.39 -9.65 11.42
N LEU A 151 -6.38 -8.94 10.29
CA LEU A 151 -7.38 -9.05 9.23
C LEU A 151 -6.81 -9.87 8.08
N HIS A 152 -6.95 -11.19 8.14
CA HIS A 152 -6.49 -12.12 7.12
C HIS A 152 -5.00 -11.92 6.75
N ASP A 153 -4.62 -12.22 5.51
CA ASP A 153 -3.25 -12.18 5.01
C ASP A 153 -3.03 -11.01 4.04
N GLU A 154 -1.94 -10.27 4.22
CA GLU A 154 -1.51 -9.17 3.33
C GLU A 154 -1.17 -9.65 1.91
N HIS A 155 -0.94 -10.95 1.74
CA HIS A 155 -0.71 -11.60 0.44
C HIS A 155 -2.00 -11.87 -0.35
N THR A 156 -3.16 -11.47 0.16
CA THR A 156 -4.42 -11.50 -0.58
C THR A 156 -4.66 -10.14 -1.23
N PRO A 157 -4.61 -10.03 -2.57
CA PRO A 157 -4.77 -8.74 -3.23
C PRO A 157 -6.22 -8.25 -3.20
N VAL A 158 -6.40 -6.97 -2.92
CA VAL A 158 -7.70 -6.28 -3.04
C VAL A 158 -7.67 -5.21 -4.12
N HIS A 159 -8.76 -5.10 -4.86
CA HIS A 159 -8.92 -4.16 -5.96
C HIS A 159 -9.23 -2.75 -5.47
N LYS A 160 -10.24 -2.58 -4.61
CA LYS A 160 -10.69 -1.25 -4.13
C LYS A 160 -10.22 -0.98 -2.69
N ASN A 161 -10.36 0.28 -2.26
CA ASN A 161 -10.29 0.58 -0.83
C ASN A 161 -11.55 0.08 -0.14
N PHE A 162 -11.43 -0.36 1.10
CA PHE A 162 -12.54 -0.75 1.96
C PHE A 162 -12.48 -0.02 3.31
N ASN A 163 -13.61 0.08 4.00
CA ASN A 163 -13.71 0.85 5.24
C ASN A 163 -13.31 -0.02 6.44
N ILE A 164 -12.52 0.57 7.33
CA ILE A 164 -12.21 0.03 8.66
C ILE A 164 -12.59 1.06 9.71
N ARG A 165 -13.13 0.56 10.83
CA ARG A 165 -13.43 1.35 12.03
C ARG A 165 -12.90 0.59 13.23
N ILE A 166 -12.15 1.27 14.08
CA ILE A 166 -11.63 0.70 15.33
C ILE A 166 -12.10 1.59 16.49
N LYS A 167 -12.52 0.95 17.58
CA LYS A 167 -12.86 1.63 18.82
C LYS A 167 -11.66 1.58 19.76
N PRO A 168 -11.22 2.70 20.35
CA PRO A 168 -10.13 2.69 21.31
C PRO A 168 -10.57 2.00 22.62
N THR A 169 -9.62 1.36 23.31
CA THR A 169 -9.84 0.81 24.66
C THR A 169 -9.37 1.77 25.76
N HIS A 170 -8.26 2.48 25.55
CA HIS A 170 -7.62 3.31 26.58
C HIS A 170 -6.93 4.57 26.02
N LEU A 171 -7.56 5.23 25.05
CA LEU A 171 -7.05 6.48 24.48
C LEU A 171 -7.31 7.68 25.39
N PRO A 172 -6.28 8.38 25.90
CA PRO A 172 -6.47 9.60 26.68
C PRO A 172 -7.15 10.71 25.83
N PRO A 173 -8.08 11.50 26.39
CA PRO A 173 -8.82 12.52 25.63
C PRO A 173 -7.93 13.54 24.89
N HIS A 174 -6.78 13.90 25.48
CA HIS A 174 -5.83 14.85 24.89
C HIS A 174 -5.08 14.29 23.65
N LEU A 175 -5.03 12.97 23.48
CA LEU A 175 -4.45 12.31 22.31
C LEU A 175 -5.47 12.05 21.20
N ARG A 176 -6.76 12.37 21.41
CA ARG A 176 -7.82 12.08 20.46
C ARG A 176 -7.56 12.68 19.07
N SER A 177 -7.07 13.91 19.00
CA SER A 177 -6.71 14.55 17.72
C SER A 177 -5.43 14.00 17.08
N LYS A 178 -4.65 13.23 17.83
CA LYS A 178 -3.39 12.61 17.39
C LYS A 178 -3.56 11.13 17.04
N ALA A 179 -4.73 10.56 17.31
CA ALA A 179 -5.01 9.16 17.04
C ALA A 179 -5.09 8.87 15.53
N VAL A 180 -4.52 7.74 15.15
CA VAL A 180 -4.50 7.20 13.78
C VAL A 180 -4.81 5.71 13.82
N ILE A 181 -5.42 5.18 12.76
CA ILE A 181 -5.39 3.75 12.49
C ILE A 181 -4.03 3.47 11.84
N ALA A 182 -3.23 2.62 12.47
CA ALA A 182 -1.93 2.21 11.97
C ALA A 182 -2.04 0.82 11.32
N ASN A 183 -1.36 0.61 10.19
CA ASN A 183 -1.04 -0.72 9.67
C ASN A 183 0.30 -1.16 10.26
N CYS A 184 0.35 -2.35 10.83
CA CYS A 184 1.48 -2.88 11.59
C CYS A 184 2.07 -4.18 11.01
N ASN A 185 1.81 -4.50 9.73
CA ASN A 185 2.22 -5.77 9.11
C ASN A 185 3.70 -6.11 9.29
N SER A 186 4.60 -5.31 8.68
CA SER A 186 6.03 -5.53 8.77
C SER A 186 6.81 -4.23 8.84
N GLY A 187 7.80 -4.20 9.74
CA GLY A 187 8.68 -3.05 9.91
C GLY A 187 8.04 -1.90 10.69
N ARG A 188 8.11 -0.70 10.13
CA ARG A 188 7.64 0.53 10.77
C ARG A 188 6.12 0.69 10.52
N PRO A 189 5.31 1.07 11.52
CA PRO A 189 3.89 1.31 11.30
C PRO A 189 3.60 2.38 10.25
N ASP A 190 2.57 2.12 9.45
CA ASP A 190 2.05 3.07 8.47
C ASP A 190 0.77 3.72 9.00
N ASN A 191 0.78 5.05 9.06
CA ASN A 191 -0.40 5.86 9.38
C ASN A 191 -1.40 5.76 8.20
N CYS A 192 -2.56 5.13 8.45
CA CYS A 192 -3.66 5.03 7.51
C CYS A 192 -4.68 6.18 7.67
N GLY A 193 -4.40 7.14 8.55
CA GLY A 193 -5.21 8.29 8.89
C GLY A 193 -6.31 7.91 9.89
N GLY A 194 -7.35 8.73 9.91
CA GLY A 194 -8.51 8.48 10.75
C GLY A 194 -9.36 9.71 10.94
N ALA A 195 -10.67 9.53 10.81
CA ALA A 195 -11.69 10.51 11.14
C ALA A 195 -12.61 9.93 12.23
N TRP A 196 -12.87 10.72 13.26
CA TRP A 196 -13.76 10.33 14.34
C TRP A 196 -15.22 10.38 13.90
N GLN A 197 -15.95 9.29 14.12
CA GLN A 197 -17.39 9.17 13.92
C GLN A 197 -18.01 8.64 15.21
N GLY A 198 -18.40 9.55 16.10
CA GLY A 198 -18.73 9.20 17.48
C GLY A 198 -17.51 8.61 18.19
N GLU A 199 -17.66 7.42 18.77
CA GLU A 199 -16.59 6.71 19.49
C GLU A 199 -15.66 5.89 18.59
N TRP A 200 -15.90 5.87 17.28
CA TRP A 200 -15.12 5.09 16.32
C TRP A 200 -14.14 5.98 15.58
N LEU A 201 -12.89 5.54 15.49
CA LEU A 201 -11.93 6.08 14.52
C LEU A 201 -12.12 5.30 13.22
N SER A 202 -12.29 6.00 12.09
CA SER A 202 -12.58 5.38 10.79
C SER A 202 -11.64 5.84 9.70
N THR A 203 -11.21 4.92 8.83
CA THR A 203 -10.47 5.25 7.60
C THR A 203 -10.78 4.24 6.50
N LYS A 204 -10.20 4.46 5.31
CA LYS A 204 -10.18 3.49 4.22
C LYS A 204 -8.79 2.87 4.08
N ILE A 205 -8.75 1.55 4.02
CA ILE A 205 -7.54 0.76 3.81
C ILE A 205 -7.62 0.01 2.48
N ARG A 206 -6.46 -0.47 2.00
CA ARG A 206 -6.35 -1.09 0.67
C ARG A 206 -5.51 -2.36 0.65
N SER A 207 -5.40 -3.00 1.80
CA SER A 207 -4.75 -4.29 2.02
C SER A 207 -5.31 -4.90 3.31
N PHE A 208 -5.33 -6.23 3.32
CA PHE A 208 -5.45 -7.01 4.54
C PHE A 208 -4.17 -6.91 5.38
N GLY A 209 -4.23 -7.33 6.64
CA GLY A 209 -3.12 -7.22 7.58
C GLY A 209 -3.52 -6.81 8.99
N ASP A 210 -2.56 -6.29 9.73
CA ASP A 210 -2.61 -6.00 11.15
C ASP A 210 -2.89 -4.51 11.39
N TYR A 211 -3.94 -4.21 12.15
CA TYR A 211 -4.36 -2.84 12.40
C TYR A 211 -4.66 -2.56 13.87
N CYS A 212 -4.23 -1.39 14.34
CA CYS A 212 -4.54 -0.89 15.69
C CYS A 212 -4.67 0.64 15.69
N ILE A 213 -5.06 1.22 16.83
CA ILE A 213 -5.00 2.66 17.06
C ILE A 213 -3.66 3.00 17.73
N MET A 214 -2.93 3.95 17.15
CA MET A 214 -1.75 4.58 17.75
C MET A 214 -1.96 6.09 17.85
N ALA A 215 -1.13 6.80 18.63
CA ALA A 215 -1.12 8.27 18.65
C ALA A 215 0.17 8.81 18.03
N ASP A 216 0.03 9.68 17.02
CA ASP A 216 1.17 10.34 16.40
C ASP A 216 1.40 11.73 16.98
N THR A 217 2.36 11.84 17.89
CA THR A 217 2.67 13.09 18.62
C THR A 217 4.03 13.68 18.26
N ILE A 218 4.79 13.05 17.37
CA ILE A 218 6.19 13.39 17.11
C ILE A 218 6.24 14.25 15.84
N ALA A 219 6.89 15.41 15.94
CA ALA A 219 7.06 16.29 14.79
C ALA A 219 8.05 15.72 13.74
N PRO A 220 7.83 15.99 12.44
CA PRO A 220 8.79 15.64 11.42
C PRO A 220 10.17 16.25 11.68
N ARG A 221 11.22 15.46 11.46
CA ARG A 221 12.61 15.87 11.61
C ARG A 221 13.16 16.44 10.31
N ILE A 222 13.62 17.69 10.36
CA ILE A 222 14.33 18.35 9.26
C ILE A 222 15.84 18.35 9.57
N SER A 223 16.65 17.72 8.73
CA SER A 223 18.10 17.64 8.92
C SER A 223 18.88 18.17 7.72
N PRO A 224 19.96 18.95 7.94
CA PRO A 224 20.77 19.49 6.85
C PRO A 224 21.50 18.36 6.10
N VAL A 225 21.45 18.39 4.77
CA VAL A 225 22.23 17.51 3.87
C VAL A 225 23.32 18.32 3.17
N ASN A 226 22.96 19.49 2.65
CA ASN A 226 23.91 20.45 2.10
C ASN A 226 23.55 21.84 2.62
N PHE A 227 23.96 22.12 3.86
CA PHE A 227 23.75 23.42 4.50
C PHE A 227 24.87 23.67 5.50
N THR A 228 25.56 24.80 5.35
CA THR A 228 26.65 25.27 6.20
C THR A 228 26.57 26.78 6.33
N ARG A 229 27.27 27.37 7.30
CA ARG A 229 27.32 28.83 7.48
C ARG A 229 27.84 29.57 6.24
N ASP A 230 28.79 28.98 5.53
CA ASP A 230 29.30 29.46 4.25
C ASP A 230 28.73 28.62 3.10
N MET A 231 27.97 29.26 2.21
CA MET A 231 27.37 28.67 1.01
C MET A 231 27.86 29.35 -0.28
N ARG A 232 28.87 30.22 -0.23
CA ARG A 232 29.33 31.03 -1.37
C ARG A 232 29.68 30.18 -2.60
N ARG A 233 30.34 29.04 -2.39
CA ARG A 233 30.80 28.09 -3.43
C ARG A 233 29.84 26.94 -3.71
N LYS A 234 28.64 26.95 -3.13
CA LYS A 234 27.67 25.86 -3.26
C LYS A 234 26.50 26.32 -4.14
N PRO A 235 26.06 25.52 -5.13
CA PRO A 235 25.00 25.91 -6.04
C PRO A 235 23.59 25.71 -5.48
N SER A 236 23.45 25.01 -4.35
CA SER A 236 22.15 24.67 -3.76
C SER A 236 22.24 24.49 -2.25
N ILE A 237 21.08 24.55 -1.59
CA ILE A 237 20.86 24.08 -0.23
C ILE A 237 19.96 22.85 -0.28
N SER A 238 20.19 21.87 0.59
CA SER A 238 19.27 20.72 0.71
C SER A 238 19.15 20.17 2.11
N PHE A 239 17.98 19.61 2.40
CA PHE A 239 17.63 19.02 3.69
C PHE A 239 16.93 17.68 3.48
N LYS A 240 17.05 16.79 4.46
CA LYS A 240 16.26 15.58 4.57
C LYS A 240 15.07 15.86 5.49
N ILE A 241 13.88 15.43 5.10
CA ILE A 241 12.69 15.50 5.94
C ILE A 241 12.24 14.08 6.23
N MET A 242 12.22 13.71 7.50
CA MET A 242 11.86 12.36 7.96
C MET A 242 10.70 12.45 8.94
N ASP A 243 9.77 11.52 8.82
CA ASP A 243 8.62 11.37 9.71
C ASP A 243 8.68 10.02 10.44
N ASN A 244 8.10 9.89 11.64
CA ASN A 244 8.07 8.63 12.40
C ASN A 244 7.07 7.63 11.85
N PHE A 245 5.98 8.08 11.23
CA PHE A 245 5.08 7.23 10.45
C PHE A 245 5.43 7.25 8.96
N ALA A 246 5.19 6.14 8.27
CA ALA A 246 4.97 6.22 6.82
C ALA A 246 3.48 6.48 6.59
N VAL A 247 3.14 7.01 5.43
CA VAL A 247 1.77 7.40 5.10
C VAL A 247 1.19 6.35 4.15
N ALA A 248 0.06 5.77 4.52
CA ALA A 248 -0.72 4.84 3.71
C ALA A 248 -2.21 5.23 3.70
N GLY A 249 -3.01 4.55 2.88
CA GLY A 249 -4.46 4.76 2.86
C GLY A 249 -4.86 6.20 2.51
N LEU A 250 -5.63 6.83 3.39
CA LEU A 250 -6.13 8.20 3.25
C LEU A 250 -5.43 9.23 4.13
N ALA A 251 -4.32 8.88 4.79
CA ALA A 251 -3.56 9.87 5.54
C ALA A 251 -2.98 10.94 4.62
N ASP A 252 -2.94 12.18 5.10
CA ASP A 252 -2.35 13.29 4.38
C ASP A 252 -0.84 13.09 4.22
N ASN A 253 -0.31 13.48 3.06
CA ASN A 253 1.13 13.48 2.87
C ASN A 253 1.77 14.61 3.68
N LEU A 254 3.01 14.39 4.12
CA LEU A 254 3.82 15.43 4.73
C LEU A 254 3.88 16.67 3.84
N ILE A 255 3.55 17.83 4.41
CA ILE A 255 3.67 19.12 3.74
C ILE A 255 4.88 19.88 4.28
N TYR A 256 5.53 20.67 3.42
CA TYR A 256 6.64 21.51 3.85
C TYR A 256 6.60 22.89 3.19
N ARG A 257 7.17 23.88 3.88
CA ARG A 257 7.29 25.26 3.42
C ARG A 257 8.68 25.80 3.74
N GLY A 258 9.39 26.25 2.72
CA GLY A 258 10.70 26.89 2.86
C GLY A 258 10.64 28.40 2.60
N THR A 259 11.36 29.18 3.40
CA THR A 259 11.54 30.62 3.18
C THR A 259 13.00 31.02 3.35
N ILE A 260 13.47 31.96 2.53
CA ILE A 260 14.74 32.66 2.70
C ILE A 260 14.44 34.15 2.89
N ASP A 261 14.96 34.74 3.96
CA ASP A 261 14.66 36.13 4.38
C ASP A 261 13.16 36.44 4.45
N GLY A 262 12.39 35.48 4.98
CA GLY A 262 10.93 35.56 5.10
C GLY A 262 10.17 35.37 3.78
N LYS A 263 10.86 35.31 2.64
CA LYS A 263 10.24 35.10 1.31
C LYS A 263 10.20 33.62 0.96
N TRP A 264 9.07 33.16 0.44
CA TRP A 264 8.92 31.76 0.03
C TRP A 264 9.84 31.38 -1.13
N VAL A 265 10.39 30.17 -1.07
CA VAL A 265 11.20 29.58 -2.14
C VAL A 265 10.73 28.15 -2.45
N LEU A 266 10.83 27.75 -3.72
CA LEU A 266 10.39 26.45 -4.19
C LEU A 266 11.50 25.40 -4.01
N PHE A 267 11.28 24.43 -3.12
CA PHE A 267 12.14 23.25 -3.02
C PHE A 267 11.61 22.12 -3.90
N GLU A 268 12.48 21.54 -4.72
CA GLU A 268 12.24 20.28 -5.42
C GLU A 268 12.31 19.10 -4.42
N TYR A 269 11.34 18.19 -4.44
CA TYR A 269 11.31 17.01 -3.57
C TYR A 269 11.69 15.73 -4.30
N ASP A 270 12.77 15.09 -3.83
CA ASP A 270 13.15 13.73 -4.19
C ASP A 270 12.57 12.75 -3.14
N LYS A 271 11.41 12.17 -3.47
CA LYS A 271 10.71 11.21 -2.60
C LYS A 271 11.55 9.98 -2.28
N LYS A 272 12.36 9.48 -3.22
CA LYS A 272 13.19 8.28 -2.99
C LYS A 272 14.27 8.52 -1.94
N ARG A 273 14.75 9.77 -1.82
CA ARG A 273 15.80 10.15 -0.86
C ARG A 273 15.28 10.92 0.35
N ASN A 274 13.97 11.17 0.42
CA ASN A 274 13.34 12.06 1.39
C ASN A 274 14.02 13.44 1.47
N ARG A 275 14.43 13.98 0.30
CA ARG A 275 15.31 15.15 0.23
C ARG A 275 14.63 16.30 -0.50
N ILE A 276 14.61 17.46 0.13
CA ILE A 276 14.22 18.72 -0.51
C ILE A 276 15.47 19.50 -0.92
N THR A 277 15.47 20.07 -2.13
CA THR A 277 16.60 20.84 -2.66
C THR A 277 16.14 22.17 -3.25
N TYR A 278 16.82 23.25 -2.87
CA TYR A 278 16.68 24.57 -3.49
C TYR A 278 17.98 24.91 -4.21
N LYS A 279 17.91 25.08 -5.52
CA LYS A 279 19.02 25.64 -6.31
C LYS A 279 18.98 27.15 -6.18
N PHE A 280 20.11 27.77 -5.86
CA PHE A 280 20.14 29.23 -5.72
C PHE A 280 19.82 29.89 -7.06
N ASP A 281 19.05 30.97 -6.99
CA ASP A 281 18.67 31.80 -8.11
C ASP A 281 18.82 33.28 -7.73
N GLU A 282 18.40 34.18 -8.62
CA GLU A 282 18.53 35.64 -8.49
C GLU A 282 17.87 36.21 -7.22
N ARG A 283 16.97 35.47 -6.56
CA ARG A 283 16.31 35.90 -5.31
C ARG A 283 17.24 35.87 -4.10
N VAL A 284 18.36 35.14 -4.19
CA VAL A 284 19.35 35.00 -3.12
C VAL A 284 20.69 35.55 -3.59
N GLY A 285 20.90 36.85 -3.34
CA GLY A 285 22.09 37.59 -3.73
C GLY A 285 23.33 37.27 -2.86
N LYS A 286 24.35 38.12 -2.97
CA LYS A 286 25.53 38.04 -2.08
C LYS A 286 25.18 38.65 -0.74
N GLY A 287 25.61 38.02 0.34
CA GLY A 287 25.42 38.56 1.69
C GLY A 287 24.96 37.51 2.70
N GLU A 288 24.52 38.01 3.86
CA GLU A 288 23.95 37.17 4.91
C GLU A 288 22.45 36.97 4.70
N HIS A 289 22.02 35.72 4.84
CA HIS A 289 20.65 35.29 4.65
C HIS A 289 20.19 34.41 5.82
N THR A 290 18.89 34.43 6.06
CA THR A 290 18.19 33.54 7.00
C THR A 290 17.37 32.52 6.22
N ILE A 291 17.36 31.28 6.67
CA ILE A 291 16.51 30.22 6.11
C ILE A 291 15.61 29.66 7.21
N LYS A 292 14.35 29.42 6.87
CA LYS A 292 13.38 28.71 7.70
C LYS A 292 12.68 27.64 6.87
N ILE A 293 12.61 26.43 7.40
CA ILE A 293 11.83 25.33 6.82
C ILE A 293 10.88 24.84 7.89
N VAL A 294 9.61 24.73 7.52
CA VAL A 294 8.55 24.17 8.35
C VAL A 294 8.02 22.93 7.65
N ALA A 295 7.92 21.81 8.36
CA ALA A 295 7.34 20.57 7.89
C ALA A 295 6.21 20.16 8.84
N ARG A 296 5.09 19.67 8.30
CA ARG A 296 3.92 19.27 9.08
C ARG A 296 3.42 17.91 8.59
N ASP A 297 3.14 17.01 9.53
CA ASP A 297 2.56 15.69 9.26
C ASP A 297 1.02 15.72 9.19
N ASP A 298 0.43 14.54 8.99
CA ASP A 298 -1.01 14.30 8.90
C ASP A 298 -1.78 14.62 10.19
N ARG A 299 -1.15 14.48 11.38
CA ARG A 299 -1.78 14.85 12.67
C ARG A 299 -1.44 16.26 13.13
N GLY A 300 -0.80 17.06 12.26
CA GLY A 300 -0.47 18.45 12.49
C GLY A 300 0.70 18.69 13.43
N ASN A 301 1.56 17.70 13.72
CA ASN A 301 2.81 17.99 14.41
C ASN A 301 3.75 18.76 13.47
N GLU A 302 4.44 19.78 14.00
CA GLU A 302 5.20 20.72 13.19
C GLU A 302 6.68 20.69 13.58
N GLY A 303 7.53 20.36 12.61
CA GLY A 303 8.98 20.45 12.70
C GLY A 303 9.48 21.74 12.07
N VAL A 304 10.39 22.44 12.75
CA VAL A 304 10.97 23.70 12.26
C VAL A 304 12.49 23.60 12.24
N PHE A 305 13.09 24.00 11.13
CA PHE A 305 14.53 24.27 11.01
C PHE A 305 14.75 25.74 10.73
N GLU A 306 15.65 26.38 11.48
CA GLU A 306 16.10 27.74 11.24
C GLU A 306 17.63 27.80 11.20
N GLY A 307 18.17 28.62 10.29
CA GLY A 307 19.61 28.77 10.13
C GLY A 307 20.01 30.06 9.44
N LYS A 308 21.29 30.39 9.53
CA LYS A 308 21.90 31.53 8.82
C LYS A 308 23.00 31.04 7.89
N PHE A 309 23.12 31.65 6.71
CA PHE A 309 24.19 31.36 5.76
C PHE A 309 24.68 32.64 5.07
N ILE A 310 25.89 32.60 4.51
CA ILE A 310 26.43 33.63 3.62
C ILE A 310 26.49 33.07 2.19
N LYS A 311 26.07 33.86 1.21
CA LYS A 311 26.07 33.50 -0.23
C LYS A 311 26.97 34.38 -1.08
#